data_AF-A0A7Y2YG13-F1
#
_entry.id   AF-A0A7Y2YG13-F1
#
_cell.length_a   1.000
_cell.length_b   1.000
_cell.length_c   1.000
_cell.angle_alpha   90.00
_cell.angle_beta   90.00
_cell.angle_gamma   90.00
#
_symmetry.space_group_name_H-M   'P 1'
#
loop_
_entity.id
_entity.type
_entity.pdbx_description
1 polymer ?
#
loop_
_entity_poly.entity_id
_entity_poly.type
_entity_poly.pdbx_seq_one_letter_code
_entity_poly.pdbx_strand_id
1 'polypeptide(L)'
;LLSANTIENYYLNVGMEALTVSITEELLKFLVVILIIYPNKHFDEPFDGIVYSVFVGMGFATIENLTFVLQGSASLAILRMVTAVPAHFVFAVIMGYYLGKAKRKKKGQLVYIFLSILIPVIIHALYDYFLFMELVKGIWIVGIVTLVIALYIAKKSILEHMDASPFKE
;
A
#
# COMPACT_ATOMS: atom_id res chain seq x y z
N LEU A 1 -6.27 25.49 26.52
CA LEU A 1 -5.13 25.51 25.58
C LEU A 1 -4.24 24.33 25.91
N LEU A 2 -4.02 23.41 24.98
CA LEU A 2 -3.05 22.32 25.16
C LEU A 2 -1.64 22.90 25.24
N SER A 3 -0.74 22.29 26.01
CA SER A 3 0.66 22.72 26.05
C SER A 3 1.34 22.43 24.72
N ALA A 4 2.38 23.19 24.37
CA ALA A 4 3.17 22.95 23.15
C ALA A 4 3.71 21.49 23.12
N ASN A 5 4.18 20.99 24.27
CA ASN A 5 4.65 19.61 24.41
C ASN A 5 3.52 18.59 24.14
N THR A 6 2.29 18.88 24.56
CA THR A 6 1.14 17.99 24.30
C THR A 6 0.80 17.92 22.82
N ILE A 7 0.91 19.05 22.11
CA ILE A 7 0.66 19.14 20.67
C ILE A 7 1.77 18.41 19.89
N GLU A 8 3.03 18.63 20.24
CA GLU A 8 4.17 17.95 19.62
C GLU A 8 4.09 16.43 19.80
N ASN A 9 3.82 15.97 21.02
CA ASN A 9 3.63 14.54 21.30
C ASN A 9 2.48 13.93 20.49
N TYR A 10 1.40 14.67 20.25
CA TYR A 10 0.30 14.19 19.42
C TYR A 10 0.75 13.93 17.98
N TYR A 11 1.42 14.89 17.34
CA TYR A 11 1.93 14.71 15.98
C TYR A 11 2.92 13.55 15.88
N LEU A 12 3.82 13.40 16.86
CA LEU A 12 4.77 12.30 16.91
C LEU A 12 4.05 10.95 17.05
N ASN A 13 3.06 10.85 17.93
CA ASN A 13 2.32 9.60 18.15
C ASN A 13 1.55 9.16 16.89
N VAL A 14 0.81 10.05 16.24
CA VAL A 14 0.10 9.73 14.99
C VAL A 14 1.09 9.30 13.90
N GLY A 15 2.26 9.95 13.82
CA GLY A 15 3.32 9.58 12.89
C GLY A 15 3.92 8.20 13.16
N MET A 16 4.18 7.90 14.44
CA MET A 16 4.69 6.60 14.85
C MET A 16 3.68 5.48 14.60
N GLU A 17 2.40 5.72 14.87
CA GLU A 17 1.33 4.76 14.58
C GLU A 17 1.22 4.47 13.08
N ALA A 18 1.15 5.52 12.25
CA ALA A 18 1.08 5.39 10.79
C ALA A 18 2.29 4.63 10.22
N LEU A 19 3.51 4.90 10.71
CA LEU A 19 4.71 4.16 10.32
C LEU A 19 4.67 2.70 10.79
N THR A 20 4.24 2.45 12.03
CA THR A 20 4.20 1.09 12.58
C THR A 20 3.21 0.22 11.82
N VAL A 21 2.01 0.74 11.56
CA VAL A 21 0.96 0.06 10.78
C VAL A 21 1.45 -0.21 9.36
N SER A 22 1.85 0.83 8.63
CA SER A 22 2.30 0.69 7.24
C SER A 22 3.48 -0.27 7.07
N ILE A 23 4.50 -0.20 7.93
CA ILE A 23 5.63 -1.14 7.91
C ILE A 23 5.13 -2.56 8.14
N THR A 24 4.32 -2.77 9.18
CA THR A 24 3.84 -4.10 9.55
C THR A 24 3.04 -4.72 8.42
N GLU A 25 2.06 -4.00 7.89
CA GLU A 25 1.16 -4.55 6.90
C GLU A 25 1.84 -4.78 5.55
N GLU A 26 2.60 -3.81 5.05
CA GLU A 26 3.27 -3.95 3.76
C GLU A 26 4.39 -5.00 3.84
N LEU A 27 5.07 -5.15 4.99
CA LEU A 27 6.01 -6.25 5.20
C LEU A 27 5.30 -7.61 5.18
N LEU A 28 4.15 -7.76 5.85
CA LEU A 28 3.40 -9.02 5.84
C LEU A 28 2.94 -9.41 4.43
N LYS A 29 2.38 -8.45 3.67
CA LYS A 29 2.01 -8.65 2.26
C LYS A 29 3.24 -9.02 1.42
N PHE A 30 4.34 -8.28 1.58
CA PHE A 30 5.59 -8.54 0.88
C PHE A 30 6.14 -9.94 1.19
N LEU A 31 6.11 -10.40 2.45
CA LEU A 31 6.58 -11.73 2.83
C LEU A 31 5.79 -12.84 2.12
N VAL A 32 4.46 -12.70 2.02
CA VAL A 32 3.63 -13.64 1.26
C VAL A 32 4.06 -13.65 -0.20
N VAL A 33 4.20 -12.48 -0.83
CA VAL A 33 4.59 -12.41 -2.24
C VAL A 33 6.00 -12.95 -2.46
N ILE A 34 7.00 -12.52 -1.69
CA ILE A 34 8.41 -12.87 -1.93
C ILE A 34 8.73 -14.34 -1.63
N LEU A 35 8.06 -14.94 -0.63
CA LEU A 35 8.34 -16.33 -0.22
C LEU A 35 7.52 -17.35 -1.00
N ILE A 36 6.28 -17.03 -1.38
CA ILE A 36 5.35 -17.99 -1.99
C ILE A 36 5.23 -17.77 -3.51
N ILE A 37 5.05 -16.51 -3.92
CA ILE A 37 4.68 -16.18 -5.30
C ILE A 37 5.91 -15.90 -6.16
N TYR A 38 6.87 -15.12 -5.66
CA TYR A 38 8.07 -14.73 -6.38
C TYR A 38 8.93 -15.92 -6.87
N PRO A 39 9.08 -17.05 -6.14
CA PRO A 39 9.79 -18.21 -6.67
C PRO A 39 8.95 -19.06 -7.64
N ASN A 40 7.64 -18.80 -7.76
CA ASN A 40 6.76 -19.56 -8.65
C ASN A 40 7.17 -19.38 -10.12
N LYS A 41 7.16 -20.48 -10.87
CA LYS A 41 7.47 -20.50 -12.31
C LYS A 41 6.44 -19.74 -13.16
N HIS A 42 5.22 -19.57 -12.65
CA HIS A 42 4.13 -18.83 -13.30
C HIS A 42 4.25 -17.32 -13.12
N PHE A 43 5.17 -16.84 -12.27
CA PHE A 43 5.58 -15.44 -12.31
C PHE A 43 6.68 -15.31 -13.36
N ASP A 44 6.27 -15.20 -14.62
CA ASP A 44 7.16 -15.16 -15.78
C ASP A 44 7.11 -13.84 -16.57
N GLU A 45 6.16 -12.95 -16.26
CA GLU A 45 6.07 -11.62 -16.86
C GLU A 45 5.94 -10.46 -15.83
N PRO A 46 6.19 -9.19 -16.21
CA PRO A 46 6.09 -8.05 -15.29
C PRO A 46 4.71 -7.90 -14.65
N PHE A 47 3.68 -8.13 -15.45
CA PHE A 47 2.31 -7.87 -15.04
C PHE A 47 1.84 -8.84 -13.94
N ASP A 48 2.33 -10.08 -13.94
CA ASP A 48 2.12 -11.06 -12.87
C ASP A 48 2.46 -10.51 -11.49
N GLY A 49 3.57 -9.76 -11.40
CA GLY A 49 3.98 -9.13 -10.14
C GLY A 49 2.87 -8.25 -9.56
N ILE A 50 2.22 -7.45 -10.41
CA ILE A 50 1.08 -6.61 -10.04
C ILE A 50 -0.12 -7.48 -9.68
N VAL A 51 -0.52 -8.41 -10.54
CA VAL A 51 -1.70 -9.25 -10.36
C VAL A 51 -1.62 -10.01 -9.03
N TYR A 52 -0.53 -10.71 -8.79
CA TYR A 52 -0.35 -11.50 -7.58
C TYR A 52 -0.26 -10.67 -6.31
N SER A 53 0.45 -9.53 -6.36
CA SER A 53 0.51 -8.62 -5.21
C SER A 53 -0.87 -8.05 -4.89
N VAL A 54 -1.66 -7.70 -5.91
CA VAL A 54 -3.05 -7.25 -5.74
C VAL A 54 -3.91 -8.33 -5.09
N PHE A 55 -3.80 -9.61 -5.49
CA PHE A 55 -4.53 -10.68 -4.80
C PHE A 55 -4.20 -10.76 -3.30
N VAL A 56 -2.92 -10.65 -2.95
CA VAL A 56 -2.48 -10.62 -1.53
C VAL A 56 -3.01 -9.39 -0.82
N GLY A 57 -2.87 -8.20 -1.41
CA GLY A 57 -3.31 -6.93 -0.84
C GLY A 57 -4.83 -6.85 -0.63
N MET A 58 -5.61 -7.33 -1.60
CA MET A 58 -7.07 -7.36 -1.50
C MET A 58 -7.56 -8.40 -0.50
N GLY A 59 -6.88 -9.54 -0.38
CA GLY A 59 -7.13 -10.49 0.70
C GLY A 59 -6.88 -9.88 2.09
N PHE A 60 -5.77 -9.15 2.24
CA PHE A 60 -5.44 -8.43 3.47
C PHE A 60 -6.51 -7.39 3.82
N ALA A 61 -6.86 -6.52 2.87
CA ALA A 61 -7.88 -5.49 3.03
C ALA A 61 -9.25 -6.06 3.41
N THR A 62 -9.59 -7.24 2.87
CA THR A 62 -10.83 -7.94 3.19
C THR A 62 -10.85 -8.38 4.65
N ILE A 63 -9.76 -8.97 5.14
CA ILE A 63 -9.65 -9.42 6.53
C ILE A 63 -9.77 -8.23 7.48
N GLU A 64 -9.02 -7.15 7.24
CA GLU A 64 -9.12 -5.96 8.08
C GLU A 64 -10.54 -5.38 8.08
N ASN A 65 -11.14 -5.18 6.90
CA ASN A 65 -12.47 -4.58 6.83
C ASN A 65 -13.53 -5.45 7.51
N LEU A 66 -13.39 -6.77 7.42
CA LEU A 66 -14.23 -7.72 8.14
C LEU A 66 -14.02 -7.61 9.67
N THR A 67 -12.79 -7.46 10.14
CA THR A 67 -12.51 -7.25 11.57
C THR A 67 -13.24 -6.03 12.12
N PHE A 68 -13.29 -4.90 11.39
CA PHE A 68 -14.07 -3.73 11.80
C PHE A 68 -15.57 -4.02 11.91
N VAL A 69 -16.13 -4.79 10.99
CA VAL A 69 -17.55 -5.21 11.06
C VAL A 69 -17.78 -6.09 12.29
N LEU A 70 -16.92 -7.08 12.52
CA LEU A 70 -17.03 -8.02 13.64
C LEU A 70 -16.85 -7.34 15.00
N GLN A 71 -16.10 -6.25 15.07
CA GLN A 71 -15.95 -5.41 16.27
C GLN A 71 -17.11 -4.41 16.46
N GLY A 72 -18.17 -4.49 15.66
CA GLY A 72 -19.35 -3.64 15.78
C GLY A 72 -19.23 -2.27 15.10
N SER A 73 -18.19 -2.03 14.30
CA SER A 73 -17.90 -0.76 13.64
C SER A 73 -18.32 -0.77 12.16
N ALA A 74 -19.53 -1.23 11.85
CA ALA A 74 -20.00 -1.39 10.47
C ALA A 74 -20.04 -0.08 9.67
N SER A 75 -20.36 1.06 10.30
CA SER A 75 -20.34 2.38 9.65
C SER A 75 -18.93 2.78 9.22
N LEU A 76 -17.92 2.52 10.05
CA LEU A 76 -16.52 2.74 9.72
C LEU A 76 -16.05 1.80 8.61
N ALA A 77 -16.49 0.53 8.63
CA ALA A 77 -16.20 -0.42 7.56
C ALA A 77 -16.74 0.04 6.19
N ILE A 78 -17.91 0.70 6.16
CA ILE A 78 -18.46 1.29 4.92
C ILE A 78 -17.55 2.43 4.43
N LEU A 79 -17.08 3.31 5.32
CA LEU A 79 -16.15 4.37 4.93
C LEU A 79 -14.83 3.79 4.40
N ARG A 80 -14.30 2.75 5.06
CA ARG A 80 -13.07 2.05 4.64
C ARG A 80 -13.19 1.43 3.25
N MET A 81 -14.38 1.00 2.83
CA MET A 81 -14.58 0.48 1.46
C MET A 81 -14.27 1.49 0.36
N VAL A 82 -14.44 2.79 0.62
CA VAL A 82 -14.17 3.85 -0.38
C VAL A 82 -12.82 4.54 -0.21
N THR A 83 -12.14 4.31 0.91
CA THR A 83 -10.83 4.91 1.20
C THR A 83 -9.74 3.84 1.35
N ALA A 84 -9.74 3.10 2.45
CA ALA A 84 -8.71 2.13 2.81
C ALA A 84 -8.62 0.96 1.81
N VAL A 85 -9.75 0.40 1.37
CA VAL A 85 -9.74 -0.73 0.43
C VAL A 85 -9.08 -0.34 -0.93
N PRO A 86 -9.44 0.78 -1.57
CA PRO A 86 -8.68 1.32 -2.70
C PRO A 86 -7.21 1.63 -2.39
N ALA A 87 -6.90 2.06 -1.16
CA ALA A 87 -5.52 2.31 -0.73
C ALA A 87 -4.68 1.01 -0.75
N HIS A 88 -5.18 -0.08 -0.15
CA HIS A 88 -4.48 -1.38 -0.20
C HIS A 88 -4.30 -1.89 -1.63
N PHE A 89 -5.28 -1.68 -2.51
CA PHE A 89 -5.15 -2.01 -3.93
C PHE A 89 -3.95 -1.29 -4.55
N VAL A 90 -3.83 0.04 -4.38
CA VAL A 90 -2.74 0.80 -5.00
C VAL A 90 -1.38 0.49 -4.39
N PHE A 91 -1.30 0.26 -3.08
CA PHE A 91 -0.04 -0.14 -2.42
C PHE A 91 0.45 -1.48 -2.96
N ALA A 92 -0.48 -2.43 -3.12
CA ALA A 92 -0.19 -3.73 -3.72
C ALA A 92 0.24 -3.65 -5.19
N VAL A 93 -0.39 -2.77 -5.99
CA VAL A 93 0.05 -2.52 -7.38
C VAL A 93 1.49 -2.01 -7.40
N ILE A 94 1.84 -1.06 -6.53
CA ILE A 94 3.18 -0.47 -6.49
C ILE A 94 4.23 -1.50 -6.03
N MET A 95 3.90 -2.30 -5.02
CA MET A 95 4.73 -3.44 -4.59
C MET A 95 5.00 -4.39 -5.75
N GLY A 96 3.93 -4.84 -6.41
CA GLY A 96 4.00 -5.78 -7.52
C GLY A 96 4.73 -5.25 -8.74
N TYR A 97 4.62 -3.95 -9.02
CA TYR A 97 5.35 -3.29 -10.08
C TYR A 97 6.87 -3.37 -9.85
N TYR A 98 7.35 -3.04 -8.66
CA TYR A 98 8.78 -3.14 -8.38
C TYR A 98 9.26 -4.59 -8.33
N LEU A 99 8.46 -5.54 -7.84
CA LEU A 99 8.79 -6.97 -7.89
C LEU A 99 8.87 -7.50 -9.33
N GLY A 100 7.95 -7.10 -10.22
CA GLY A 100 8.01 -7.46 -11.64
C GLY A 100 9.28 -6.92 -12.32
N LYS A 101 9.70 -5.69 -11.98
CA LYS A 101 11.00 -5.14 -12.42
C LYS A 101 12.18 -5.94 -11.89
N ALA A 102 12.14 -6.34 -10.62
CA ALA A 102 13.18 -7.16 -9.99
C ALA A 102 13.34 -8.53 -10.66
N LYS A 103 12.22 -9.14 -11.07
CA LYS A 103 12.21 -10.46 -11.71
C LYS A 103 12.90 -10.44 -13.09
N ARG A 104 12.71 -9.36 -13.87
CA ARG A 104 13.33 -9.22 -15.21
C ARG A 104 14.77 -8.72 -15.20
N LYS A 105 15.12 -7.80 -14.29
CA LYS A 105 16.43 -7.13 -14.32
C LYS A 105 17.39 -7.79 -13.34
N LYS A 106 18.28 -8.66 -13.83
CA LYS A 106 19.35 -9.27 -13.03
C LYS A 106 20.25 -8.22 -12.37
N LYS A 107 20.61 -7.16 -13.10
CA LYS A 107 21.37 -6.02 -12.55
C LYS A 107 20.41 -5.08 -11.81
N GLY A 108 20.66 -4.87 -10.52
CA GLY A 108 19.82 -4.01 -9.67
C GLY A 108 18.56 -4.69 -9.11
N GLN A 109 18.46 -6.02 -9.21
CA GLN A 109 17.34 -6.79 -8.66
C GLN A 109 17.04 -6.43 -7.20
N LEU A 110 18.07 -6.43 -6.34
CA LEU A 110 17.93 -6.11 -4.91
C LEU A 110 17.39 -4.69 -4.67
N VAL A 111 17.73 -3.74 -5.53
CA VAL A 111 17.22 -2.36 -5.45
C VAL A 111 15.72 -2.37 -5.71
N TYR A 112 15.25 -3.08 -6.73
CA TYR A 112 13.81 -3.16 -7.01
C TYR A 112 13.04 -3.94 -5.92
N ILE A 113 13.62 -4.99 -5.34
CA ILE A 113 13.04 -5.68 -4.18
C ILE A 113 12.92 -4.71 -3.00
N PHE A 114 13.96 -3.94 -2.71
CA PHE A 114 13.91 -2.93 -1.66
C PHE A 114 12.87 -1.83 -1.94
N LEU A 115 12.77 -1.36 -3.18
CA LEU A 115 11.76 -0.38 -3.58
C LEU A 115 10.33 -0.93 -3.50
N SER A 116 10.13 -2.24 -3.68
CA SER A 116 8.81 -2.87 -3.56
C SER A 116 8.25 -2.86 -2.15
N ILE A 117 9.07 -2.62 -1.12
CA ILE A 117 8.59 -2.41 0.25
C ILE A 117 8.68 -0.93 0.65
N LEU A 118 9.78 -0.24 0.32
CA LEU A 118 9.98 1.15 0.74
C LEU A 118 8.89 2.08 0.22
N ILE A 119 8.56 1.99 -1.07
CA ILE A 119 7.62 2.93 -1.68
C ILE A 119 6.18 2.72 -1.17
N PRO A 120 5.64 1.49 -1.12
CA PRO A 120 4.33 1.25 -0.50
C PRO A 120 4.26 1.71 0.96
N VAL A 121 5.27 1.42 1.78
CA VAL A 121 5.32 1.85 3.18
C VAL A 121 5.23 3.36 3.31
N ILE A 122 6.01 4.11 2.54
CA ILE A 122 5.99 5.58 2.59
C ILE A 122 4.61 6.13 2.21
N ILE A 123 4.02 5.65 1.12
CA ILE A 123 2.73 6.16 0.64
C ILE A 123 1.62 5.79 1.64
N HIS A 124 1.65 4.57 2.19
CA HIS A 124 0.72 4.11 3.21
C HIS A 124 0.83 4.93 4.49
N ALA A 125 2.04 5.13 5.01
CA ALA A 125 2.27 5.97 6.19
C ALA A 125 1.76 7.40 5.99
N LEU A 126 2.00 8.00 4.82
CA LEU A 126 1.49 9.35 4.51
C LEU A 126 -0.04 9.39 4.45
N TYR A 127 -0.66 8.38 3.82
CA TYR A 127 -2.11 8.26 3.75
C TYR A 127 -2.71 8.19 5.16
N ASP A 128 -2.22 7.29 6.02
CA ASP A 128 -2.72 7.11 7.39
C ASP A 128 -2.45 8.34 8.25
N TYR A 129 -1.23 8.88 8.20
CA TYR A 129 -0.84 10.03 9.01
C TYR A 129 -1.76 11.22 8.82
N PHE A 130 -2.07 11.58 7.57
CA PHE A 130 -2.96 12.70 7.30
C PHE A 130 -4.44 12.35 7.51
N LEU A 131 -4.85 11.11 7.24
CA LEU A 131 -6.24 10.69 7.42
C LEU A 131 -6.65 10.68 8.90
N PHE A 132 -5.77 10.24 9.79
CA PHE A 132 -6.03 10.10 11.23
C PHE A 132 -5.59 11.31 12.07
N MET A 133 -5.07 12.37 11.45
CA MET A 133 -4.74 13.61 12.15
C MET A 133 -5.99 14.46 12.41
N GLU A 134 -6.43 14.51 13.66
CA GLU A 134 -7.65 15.20 14.08
C GLU A 134 -7.40 16.65 14.55
N LEU A 135 -6.18 16.96 15.01
CA LEU A 135 -5.86 18.26 15.60
C LEU A 135 -5.95 19.42 14.58
N VAL A 136 -5.72 19.14 13.30
CA VAL A 136 -5.79 20.12 12.21
C VAL A 136 -7.06 19.87 11.39
N LYS A 137 -8.08 20.70 11.57
CA LYS A 137 -9.35 20.55 10.85
C LYS A 137 -9.12 20.54 9.33
N GLY A 138 -9.62 19.50 8.67
CA GLY A 138 -9.57 19.35 7.21
C GLY A 138 -8.27 18.74 6.66
N ILE A 139 -7.28 18.43 7.50
CA ILE A 139 -6.01 17.85 7.04
C ILE A 139 -6.18 16.46 6.40
N TRP A 140 -7.25 15.73 6.74
CA TRP A 140 -7.63 14.45 6.12
C TRP A 140 -7.76 14.54 4.58
N ILE A 141 -8.02 15.74 4.03
CA ILE A 141 -8.02 15.99 2.58
C ILE A 141 -6.65 15.65 1.98
N VAL A 142 -5.56 15.89 2.70
CA VAL A 142 -4.20 15.54 2.27
C VAL A 142 -4.02 14.02 2.17
N GLY A 143 -4.66 13.25 3.06
CA GLY A 143 -4.73 11.79 2.97
C GLY A 143 -5.44 11.34 1.69
N ILE A 144 -6.58 11.96 1.36
CA ILE A 144 -7.30 11.68 0.10
C ILE A 144 -6.47 12.08 -1.13
N VAL A 145 -5.79 13.23 -1.10
CA VAL A 145 -4.88 13.67 -2.17
C VAL A 145 -3.74 12.66 -2.36
N THR A 146 -3.20 12.13 -1.26
CA THR A 146 -2.18 11.07 -1.29
C THR A 146 -2.70 9.83 -2.00
N LEU A 147 -3.94 9.39 -1.70
CA LEU A 147 -4.59 8.28 -2.38
C LEU A 147 -4.80 8.54 -3.88
N VAL A 148 -5.24 9.75 -4.27
CA VAL A 148 -5.43 10.12 -5.68
C VAL A 148 -4.11 10.10 -6.45
N ILE A 149 -3.03 10.61 -5.85
CA ILE A 149 -1.69 10.56 -6.44
C ILE A 149 -1.22 9.10 -6.56
N ALA A 150 -1.44 8.28 -5.52
CA ALA A 150 -1.10 6.86 -5.54
C ALA A 150 -1.88 6.09 -6.62
N LEU A 151 -3.17 6.39 -6.82
CA LEU A 151 -4.00 5.84 -7.91
C LEU A 151 -3.42 6.20 -9.28
N TYR A 152 -2.98 7.44 -9.47
CA TYR A 152 -2.35 7.87 -10.70
C TYR A 152 -1.03 7.13 -10.97
N ILE A 153 -0.20 6.94 -9.94
CA ILE A 153 1.04 6.16 -10.01
C ILE A 153 0.72 4.69 -10.34
N ALA A 154 -0.23 4.09 -9.63
CA ALA A 154 -0.66 2.72 -9.84
C ALA A 154 -1.17 2.49 -11.27
N LYS A 155 -1.98 3.41 -11.81
CA LYS A 155 -2.43 3.36 -13.21
C LYS A 155 -1.24 3.35 -14.17
N LYS A 156 -0.26 4.23 -13.97
CA LYS A 156 0.96 4.25 -14.81
C LYS A 156 1.76 2.96 -14.70
N SER A 157 1.93 2.43 -13.50
CA SER A 157 2.62 1.17 -13.25
C SER A 157 1.95 -0.01 -13.96
N ILE A 158 0.61 -0.08 -13.91
CA ILE A 158 -0.19 -1.08 -14.63
C ILE A 158 0.05 -0.95 -16.13
N LEU A 159 -0.11 0.26 -16.69
CA LEU A 159 0.07 0.49 -18.12
C LEU A 159 1.49 0.13 -18.58
N GLU A 160 2.53 0.51 -17.84
CA GLU A 160 3.91 0.17 -18.19
C GLU A 160 4.17 -1.35 -18.19
N HIS A 161 3.62 -2.09 -17.22
CA HIS A 161 3.81 -3.54 -17.13
C HIS A 161 2.96 -4.31 -18.14
N MET A 162 1.72 -3.89 -18.37
CA MET A 162 0.94 -4.36 -19.51
C MET A 162 1.70 -4.07 -20.80
N ASP A 163 2.34 -2.89 -20.89
CA ASP A 163 3.02 -2.48 -22.09
C ASP A 163 4.24 -3.33 -22.43
N ALA A 164 4.90 -3.83 -21.39
CA ALA A 164 6.09 -4.65 -21.45
C ALA A 164 5.81 -6.16 -21.45
N SER A 165 4.53 -6.58 -21.47
CA SER A 165 4.12 -7.98 -21.55
C SER A 165 4.54 -8.60 -22.89
N PRO A 166 5.16 -9.81 -22.88
CA PRO A 166 5.47 -10.54 -24.10
C PRO A 166 4.24 -11.17 -24.77
N PHE A 167 3.05 -11.09 -24.15
CA PHE A 167 1.81 -11.72 -24.61
C PHE A 167 0.80 -10.71 -25.19
N LYS A 168 1.24 -9.52 -25.58
CA LYS A 168 0.39 -8.58 -26.30
C LYS A 168 0.02 -9.12 -27.68
N GLU A 169 -1.27 -9.16 -27.97
CA GLU A 169 -1.79 -9.15 -29.34
C GLU A 169 -1.67 -7.75 -29.96
#